data_AF-A0A7J8Z9N2-F1
#
_entry.id   AF-A0A7J8Z9N2-F1
#
_cell.length_a   1.000
_cell.length_b   1.000
_cell.length_c   1.000
_cell.angle_alpha   90.00
_cell.angle_beta   90.00
_cell.angle_gamma   90.00
#
_symmetry.space_group_name_H-M   'P 1'
#
loop_
_entity.id
_entity.type
_entity.pdbx_description
1 polymer ?
#
loop_
_entity_poly.entity_id
_entity_poly.type
_entity_poly.pdbx_seq_one_letter_code
_entity_poly.pdbx_strand_id
1 'polypeptide(L)'
;TVEAERISVDHVAHLKPSGGSAATQLAAQLTGIHSAIKMLNSRIRVLHQYLVGMQKGDTPCESSLLRQVSSLLRRLPAIESEKFQDDFLMEYNDTLLITYLAMFTNCSSTMNELVDKFNTTYDRHSRRGGRTAFI
;
A
#
# COMPACT_ATOMS: atom_id res chain seq x y z
N THR A 1 -8.76 -10.78 -15.72
CA THR A 1 -8.86 -9.31 -15.93
C THR A 1 -7.46 -8.78 -16.13
N VAL A 2 -7.22 -7.98 -17.17
CA VAL A 2 -5.87 -7.52 -17.52
C VAL A 2 -5.46 -6.41 -16.55
N GLU A 3 -4.39 -6.61 -15.79
CA GLU A 3 -3.92 -5.65 -14.77
C GLU A 3 -3.70 -4.24 -15.33
N ALA A 4 -3.19 -4.15 -16.56
CA ALA A 4 -3.00 -2.89 -17.27
C ALA A 4 -4.33 -2.14 -17.53
N GLU A 5 -5.42 -2.86 -17.80
CA GLU A 5 -6.75 -2.26 -17.98
C GLU A 5 -7.25 -1.68 -16.66
N ARG A 6 -7.08 -2.41 -15.55
CA ARG A 6 -7.46 -1.95 -14.21
C ARG A 6 -6.70 -0.67 -13.83
N ILE A 7 -5.38 -0.66 -14.03
CA ILE A 7 -4.54 0.51 -13.74
C ILE A 7 -4.93 1.70 -14.61
N SER A 8 -5.21 1.47 -15.89
CA SER A 8 -5.63 2.54 -16.82
C SER A 8 -6.96 3.16 -16.42
N VAL A 9 -7.95 2.33 -16.08
CA VAL A 9 -9.26 2.79 -15.61
C VAL A 9 -9.14 3.55 -14.29
N ASP A 10 -8.33 3.04 -13.34
CA ASP A 10 -8.10 3.70 -12.06
C ASP A 10 -7.41 5.06 -12.23
N HIS A 11 -6.41 5.15 -13.12
CA HIS A 11 -5.72 6.39 -13.43
C HIS A 11 -6.65 7.45 -14.05
N VAL A 12 -7.51 7.04 -14.99
CA VAL A 12 -8.50 7.93 -15.61
C VAL A 12 -9.57 8.37 -14.60
N ALA A 13 -10.04 7.46 -13.76
CA ALA A 13 -11.05 7.75 -12.74
C ALA A 13 -10.53 8.70 -11.65
N HIS A 14 -9.22 8.68 -11.36
CA HIS A 14 -8.59 9.43 -10.29
C HIS A 14 -7.63 10.52 -10.78
N LEU A 15 -7.86 11.11 -11.97
CA LEU A 15 -7.06 12.22 -12.54
C LEU A 15 -6.74 13.29 -11.46
N LYS A 16 -5.58 13.15 -10.82
CA LYS A 16 -4.97 14.13 -9.93
C LYS A 16 -3.97 14.93 -10.76
N PRO A 17 -3.82 16.25 -10.54
CA PRO A 17 -2.86 17.05 -11.27
C PRO A 17 -1.46 16.46 -11.09
N SER A 18 -0.76 16.26 -12.21
CA SER A 18 0.59 15.72 -12.27
C SER A 18 1.53 16.50 -11.35
N GLY A 19 2.20 15.81 -10.42
CA GLY A 19 3.13 16.41 -9.45
C GLY A 19 3.10 15.84 -8.02
N GLY A 20 2.44 14.70 -7.78
CA GLY A 20 2.29 14.15 -6.44
C GLY A 20 3.57 13.51 -5.87
N SER A 21 4.03 13.99 -4.71
CA SER A 21 5.04 13.34 -3.85
C SER A 21 4.72 11.86 -3.59
N ALA A 22 5.70 11.07 -3.12
CA ALA A 22 5.49 9.67 -2.69
C ALA A 22 4.29 9.51 -1.73
N ALA A 23 4.05 10.50 -0.88
CA ALA A 23 2.87 10.55 0.00
C ALA A 23 1.53 10.58 -0.78
N THR A 24 1.50 11.27 -1.93
CA THR A 24 0.31 11.37 -2.80
C THR A 24 0.03 10.04 -3.51
N GLN A 25 1.07 9.28 -3.87
CA GLN A 25 0.92 7.96 -4.48
C GLN A 25 0.37 6.93 -3.49
N LEU A 26 0.94 6.87 -2.28
CA LEU A 26 0.42 6.02 -1.21
C LEU A 26 -1.04 6.34 -0.88
N ALA A 27 -1.39 7.63 -0.78
CA ALA A 27 -2.77 8.05 -0.54
C ALA A 27 -3.73 7.61 -1.66
N ALA A 28 -3.29 7.64 -2.93
CA ALA A 28 -4.09 7.14 -4.04
C ALA A 28 -4.33 5.63 -3.94
N GLN A 29 -3.27 4.84 -3.69
CA GLN A 29 -3.39 3.39 -3.50
C GLN A 29 -4.33 3.01 -2.35
N LEU A 30 -4.17 3.66 -1.19
CA LEU A 30 -5.04 3.42 -0.03
C LEU A 30 -6.50 3.83 -0.30
N THR A 31 -6.73 4.86 -1.11
CA THR A 31 -8.09 5.27 -1.53
C THR A 31 -8.74 4.18 -2.40
N GLY A 32 -7.98 3.56 -3.30
CA GLY A 32 -8.45 2.43 -4.11
C GLY A 32 -8.85 1.23 -3.25
N ILE A 33 -7.97 0.82 -2.32
CA ILE A 33 -8.25 -0.28 -1.37
C ILE A 33 -9.48 0.04 -0.51
N HIS A 34 -9.56 1.25 0.05
CA HIS A 34 -10.70 1.69 0.85
C HIS A 34 -12.02 1.60 0.07
N SER A 35 -12.02 2.05 -1.19
CA SER A 35 -13.20 2.02 -2.05
C SER A 35 -13.66 0.59 -2.35
N ALA A 36 -12.72 -0.33 -2.59
CA ALA A 36 -13.01 -1.75 -2.78
C ALA A 36 -13.64 -2.38 -1.52
N ILE A 37 -13.10 -2.11 -0.33
CA ILE A 37 -13.65 -2.59 0.95
C ILE A 37 -15.05 -2.03 1.17
N LYS A 38 -15.25 -0.72 0.93
CA LYS A 38 -16.55 -0.06 1.05
C LYS A 38 -17.59 -0.69 0.12
N MET A 39 -17.22 -1.00 -1.12
CA MET A 39 -18.10 -1.64 -2.10
C MET A 39 -18.49 -3.06 -1.66
N LEU A 40 -17.53 -3.87 -1.20
CA LEU A 40 -17.82 -5.21 -0.67
C LEU A 40 -18.76 -5.14 0.53
N ASN A 41 -18.50 -4.23 1.47
CA ASN A 41 -19.33 -4.05 2.66
C ASN A 41 -20.77 -3.66 2.28
N SER A 42 -20.95 -2.76 1.31
CA SER A 42 -22.27 -2.39 0.79
C SER A 42 -23.04 -3.62 0.27
N ARG A 43 -22.40 -4.48 -0.51
CA ARG A 43 -23.03 -5.72 -1.02
C ARG A 43 -23.41 -6.69 0.10
N ILE A 44 -22.54 -6.85 1.10
CA ILE A 44 -22.82 -7.69 2.28
C ILE A 44 -24.02 -7.14 3.06
N ARG A 45 -24.12 -5.82 3.24
CA ARG A 45 -25.25 -5.19 3.94
C ARG A 45 -26.58 -5.43 3.24
N VAL A 46 -26.62 -5.31 1.91
CA VAL A 46 -27.85 -5.59 1.13
C VAL A 46 -28.29 -7.04 1.33
N LEU A 47 -27.36 -8.00 1.21
CA LEU A 47 -27.67 -9.42 1.45
C LEU A 47 -28.16 -9.66 2.88
N HIS A 48 -27.49 -9.08 3.88
CA HIS A 48 -27.88 -9.21 5.28
C HIS A 48 -29.28 -8.65 5.55
N GLN A 49 -29.58 -7.44 5.05
CA GLN A 49 -30.91 -6.83 5.20
C GLN A 49 -32.00 -7.70 4.56
N TYR A 50 -31.73 -8.27 3.38
CA TYR A 50 -32.67 -9.16 2.71
C TYR A 50 -32.96 -10.42 3.55
N LEU A 51 -31.92 -11.07 4.07
CA LEU A 51 -32.06 -12.26 4.93
C LEU A 51 -32.82 -11.95 6.22
N VAL A 52 -32.58 -10.79 6.84
CA VAL A 52 -33.33 -10.34 8.02
C VAL A 52 -34.80 -10.11 7.70
N GLY A 53 -35.12 -9.52 6.53
CA GLY A 53 -36.51 -9.36 6.07
C GLY A 53 -37.21 -10.70 5.86
N MET A 54 -36.52 -11.69 5.28
CA MET A 54 -37.04 -13.05 5.14
C MET A 54 -37.30 -13.72 6.49
N GLN A 55 -36.40 -13.53 7.46
CA GLN A 55 -36.56 -14.09 8.81
C GLN A 55 -37.77 -13.50 9.54
N LYS A 56 -38.06 -12.20 9.33
CA LYS A 56 -39.21 -11.52 9.93
C LYS A 56 -40.54 -11.83 9.23
N GLY A 57 -40.50 -12.38 8.03
CA GLY A 57 -41.68 -12.60 7.19
C GLY A 57 -42.06 -11.39 6.33
N ASP A 58 -41.25 -10.33 6.31
CA ASP A 58 -41.46 -9.14 5.47
C ASP A 58 -41.22 -9.44 3.98
N THR A 59 -40.41 -10.47 3.69
CA THR A 59 -40.05 -10.92 2.35
C THR A 59 -40.31 -12.43 2.22
N PRO A 60 -40.81 -12.94 1.07
CA PRO A 60 -40.97 -14.38 0.86
C PRO A 60 -39.68 -15.17 1.07
N CYS A 61 -39.79 -16.35 1.68
CA CYS A 61 -38.65 -17.22 1.89
C CYS A 61 -38.23 -17.91 0.58
N GLU A 62 -36.98 -17.70 0.16
CA GLU A 62 -36.38 -18.26 -1.06
C GLU A 62 -35.24 -19.24 -0.71
N SER A 63 -35.54 -20.54 -0.78
CA SER A 63 -34.61 -21.61 -0.41
C SER A 63 -33.36 -21.69 -1.30
N SER A 64 -33.44 -21.27 -2.56
CA SER A 64 -32.28 -21.20 -3.47
C SER A 64 -31.24 -20.20 -2.99
N LEU A 65 -31.66 -18.98 -2.63
CA LEU A 65 -30.78 -17.94 -2.11
C LEU A 65 -30.13 -18.38 -0.79
N LEU A 66 -30.92 -18.93 0.14
CA LEU A 66 -30.39 -19.44 1.42
C LEU A 66 -29.30 -20.50 1.22
N ARG A 67 -29.50 -21.41 0.26
CA ARG A 67 -28.49 -22.42 -0.10
C ARG A 67 -27.22 -21.79 -0.68
N GLN A 68 -27.36 -20.77 -1.54
CA GLN A 68 -26.21 -20.06 -2.11
C GLN A 68 -25.42 -19.31 -1.02
N VAL A 69 -26.10 -18.61 -0.13
CA VAL A 69 -25.47 -17.90 1.01
C VAL A 69 -24.77 -18.91 1.93
N SER A 70 -25.41 -20.03 2.27
CA SER A 70 -24.80 -21.08 3.08
C SER A 70 -23.53 -21.65 2.43
N SER A 71 -23.58 -21.92 1.12
CA SER A 71 -22.41 -22.36 0.34
C SER A 71 -21.29 -21.32 0.36
N LEU A 72 -21.62 -20.03 0.21
CA LEU A 72 -20.65 -18.94 0.28
C LEU A 72 -19.97 -18.88 1.66
N LEU A 73 -20.74 -18.93 2.74
CA LEU A 73 -20.19 -18.85 4.11
C LEU A 73 -19.29 -20.05 4.43
N ARG A 74 -19.61 -21.25 3.94
CA ARG A 74 -18.79 -22.46 4.11
C ARG A 74 -17.45 -22.43 3.37
N ARG A 75 -17.31 -21.55 2.38
CA ARG A 75 -16.03 -21.32 1.68
C ARG A 75 -15.12 -20.34 2.41
N LEU A 76 -15.58 -19.77 3.53
CA LEU A 76 -14.75 -18.93 4.37
C LEU A 76 -14.19 -19.76 5.52
N PRO A 77 -12.92 -19.54 5.89
CA PRO A 77 -11.95 -18.63 5.27
C PRO A 77 -11.48 -19.11 3.89
N ALA A 78 -11.22 -18.16 2.98
CA ALA A 78 -11.01 -18.47 1.56
C ALA A 78 -9.69 -19.22 1.28
N ILE A 79 -8.68 -19.02 2.12
CA ILE A 79 -7.36 -19.66 2.01
C ILE A 79 -6.83 -19.91 3.43
N GLU A 80 -6.63 -21.17 3.78
CA GLU A 80 -5.95 -21.61 5.00
C GLU A 80 -5.16 -22.88 4.68
N SER A 81 -3.99 -22.74 4.06
CA SER A 81 -3.06 -23.85 3.86
C SER A 81 -1.69 -23.48 4.41
N GLU A 82 -0.98 -24.48 4.91
CA GLU A 82 0.41 -24.34 5.37
C GLU A 82 1.29 -23.80 4.25
N LYS A 83 1.13 -24.34 3.02
CA LYS A 83 1.80 -23.83 1.83
C LYS A 83 1.55 -22.33 1.60
N PHE A 84 0.31 -21.85 1.76
CA PHE A 84 0.03 -20.42 1.60
C PHE A 84 0.75 -19.59 2.66
N GLN A 85 0.81 -20.07 3.91
CA GLN A 85 1.52 -19.38 4.98
C GLN A 85 3.02 -19.30 4.69
N ASP A 86 3.62 -20.41 4.23
CA ASP A 86 5.03 -20.44 3.84
C ASP A 86 5.31 -19.49 2.67
N ASP A 87 4.52 -19.57 1.60
CA ASP A 87 4.65 -18.71 0.42
C ASP A 87 4.47 -17.22 0.82
N PHE A 88 3.49 -16.92 1.68
CA PHE A 88 3.23 -15.55 2.18
C PHE A 88 4.39 -15.02 3.03
N LEU A 89 4.94 -15.84 3.94
CA LEU A 89 6.06 -15.44 4.78
C LEU A 89 7.34 -15.23 3.96
N MET A 90 7.55 -16.06 2.93
CA MET A 90 8.65 -15.89 2.00
C MET A 90 8.57 -14.53 1.29
N GLU A 91 7.43 -14.22 0.65
CA GLU A 91 7.23 -12.95 -0.06
C GLU A 91 7.31 -11.74 0.88
N TYR A 92 6.78 -11.86 2.10
CA TYR A 92 6.86 -10.83 3.13
C TYR A 92 8.32 -10.54 3.52
N ASN A 93 9.11 -11.59 3.79
CA ASN A 93 10.50 -11.45 4.19
C ASN A 93 11.36 -10.85 3.06
N ASP A 94 11.15 -11.27 1.82
CA ASP A 94 11.85 -10.73 0.64
C ASP A 94 11.55 -9.24 0.45
N THR A 95 10.28 -8.86 0.55
CA THR A 95 9.86 -7.45 0.47
C THR A 95 10.50 -6.61 1.58
N LEU A 96 10.54 -7.14 2.80
CA LEU A 96 11.14 -6.46 3.95
C LEU A 96 12.64 -6.26 3.76
N LEU A 97 13.35 -7.29 3.30
CA LEU A 97 14.79 -7.23 3.03
C LEU A 97 15.12 -6.16 1.97
N ILE A 98 14.40 -6.17 0.84
CA ILE A 98 14.58 -5.18 -0.23
C ILE A 98 14.33 -3.76 0.30
N THR A 99 13.29 -3.60 1.12
CA THR A 99 12.96 -2.31 1.73
C THR A 99 14.09 -1.81 2.65
N TYR A 100 14.67 -2.67 3.49
CA TYR A 100 15.81 -2.30 4.33
C TYR A 100 17.05 -1.90 3.51
N LEU A 101 17.37 -2.65 2.46
CA LEU A 101 18.50 -2.32 1.59
C LEU A 101 18.31 -0.97 0.88
N ALA A 102 17.10 -0.66 0.43
CA ALA A 102 16.76 0.64 -0.13
C ALA A 102 16.92 1.77 0.91
N MET A 103 16.49 1.54 2.16
CA MET A 103 16.67 2.49 3.25
C MET A 103 18.16 2.74 3.56
N PHE A 104 18.99 1.71 3.58
CA PHE A 104 20.44 1.89 3.76
C PHE A 104 21.10 2.67 2.63
N THR A 105 20.64 2.43 1.39
CA THR A 105 21.11 3.17 0.22
C THR A 105 20.76 4.66 0.34
N ASN A 106 19.52 4.97 0.72
CA ASN A 106 19.09 6.36 0.96
C ASN A 106 19.84 7.02 2.12
N CYS A 107 20.10 6.27 3.20
CA CYS A 107 20.88 6.75 4.34
C CYS A 107 22.32 7.08 3.94
N SER A 108 22.97 6.19 3.17
CA SER A 108 24.32 6.42 2.64
C SER A 108 24.39 7.64 1.73
N SER A 109 23.40 7.84 0.85
CA SER A 109 23.30 9.03 0.00
C SER A 109 23.20 10.31 0.83
N THR A 110 22.30 10.32 1.82
CA THR A 110 22.11 11.46 2.73
C THR A 110 23.37 11.76 3.56
N MET A 111 24.08 10.72 4.00
CA MET A 111 25.33 10.86 4.73
C MET A 111 26.44 11.45 3.83
N ASN A 112 26.52 11.01 2.57
CA ASN A 112 27.47 11.57 1.62
C ASN A 112 27.22 13.07 1.40
N GLU A 113 25.97 13.48 1.20
CA GLU A 113 25.62 14.90 1.08
C GLU A 113 25.97 15.72 2.33
N LEU A 114 25.82 15.12 3.52
CA LEU A 114 26.18 15.76 4.78
C LEU A 114 27.70 15.97 4.88
N VAL A 115 28.48 14.94 4.55
CA VAL A 115 29.95 15.00 4.53
C VAL A 115 30.45 16.05 3.55
N ASP A 116 29.88 16.11 2.34
CA ASP A 116 30.23 17.11 1.33
C ASP A 116 29.97 18.54 1.82
N LYS A 117 28.81 18.77 2.47
CA LYS A 117 28.48 20.07 3.08
C LYS A 117 29.39 20.42 4.25
N PHE A 118 29.75 19.44 5.08
CA PHE A 118 30.67 19.65 6.19
C PHE A 118 32.06 20.05 5.69
N ASN A 119 32.61 19.30 4.73
CA ASN A 119 33.93 19.58 4.16
C ASN A 119 33.98 20.96 3.52
N THR A 120 32.98 21.33 2.71
CA THR A 120 32.94 22.65 2.06
C THR A 120 32.86 23.82 3.03
N THR A 121 32.19 23.67 4.17
CA THR A 121 31.98 24.74 5.16
C THR A 121 33.12 24.84 6.18
N TYR A 122 33.63 23.71 6.69
CA TYR A 122 34.62 23.69 7.76
C TYR A 122 36.07 23.56 7.28
N ASP A 123 36.35 22.90 6.15
CA ASP A 123 37.73 22.70 5.67
C ASP A 123 38.38 24.02 5.16
N ARG A 124 37.57 25.05 4.90
CA ARG A 124 38.07 26.37 4.49
C ARG A 124 38.77 27.16 5.60
N HIS A 125 38.63 26.77 6.87
CA HIS A 125 39.26 27.45 8.01
C HIS A 125 40.71 27.02 8.28
N SER A 126 41.21 25.93 7.68
CA SER A 126 42.60 25.48 7.86
C SER A 126 43.62 26.24 6.97
N ARG A 127 43.16 26.89 5.89
CA ARG A 127 44.05 27.56 4.92
C ARG A 127 44.33 29.05 5.16
N ARG A 128 43.85 29.64 6.26
CA ARG A 128 44.05 31.08 6.56
C ARG A 128 44.98 31.32 7.76
N GLY A 129 46.01 30.49 7.90
CA GLY A 129 47.08 30.64 8.90
C GLY A 129 48.46 30.61 8.24
N GLY A 130 48.79 31.65 7.46
CA GLY A 130 50.07 31.76 6.77
C GLY A 130 50.41 33.20 6.42
N ARG A 131 50.52 34.07 7.43
CA ARG A 131 51.27 35.33 7.33
C ARG A 131 52.75 35.02 7.61
N THR A 132 53.61 35.14 6.59
CA THR A 132 55.06 35.46 6.64
C THR A 132 55.60 35.33 5.21
N ALA A 133 56.36 36.23 4.60
CA ALA A 133 56.85 37.57 4.93
C ALA A 133 57.24 38.23 3.58
N PHE A 134 57.00 39.54 3.44
CA PHE A 134 57.75 40.37 2.51
C PHE A 134 59.13 40.61 3.13
N ILE A 135 60.20 40.21 2.43
CA ILE A 135 61.51 40.87 2.27
C ILE A 135 62.21 40.13 1.13
#